data_AF-A0A533WK04-F1
#
_entry.id   AF-A0A533WK04-F1
#
_cell.length_a   1.000
_cell.length_b   1.000
_cell.length_c   1.000
_cell.angle_alpha   90.00
_cell.angle_beta   90.00
_cell.angle_gamma   90.00
#
_symmetry.space_group_name_H-M   'P 1'
#
loop_
_entity.id
_entity.type
_entity.pdbx_description
1 polymer ?
#
loop_
_entity_poly.entity_id
_entity_poly.type
_entity_poly.pdbx_seq_one_letter_code
_entity_poly.pdbx_strand_id
1 'polypeptide(L)'
;MSAVVAILKHNVKSLDKLCIGTTIYVTRDSSSDLAGLVSAVSKKVPVLSCDLHLGESIKPGLQAFTKGFVKEGVGAGGASIAAMIKSKGRITGKTLLKAIEKEYETLIEIVHR
;
A
#
# COMPACT_ATOMS: atom_id res chain seq x y z
N MET A 1 5.37 -4.85 8.35
CA MET A 1 4.41 -4.51 9.42
C MET A 1 3.91 -5.72 10.21
N SER A 2 3.80 -6.93 9.63
CA SER A 2 3.41 -8.15 10.38
C SER A 2 4.27 -8.41 11.63
N ALA A 3 5.59 -8.24 11.54
CA ALA A 3 6.49 -8.36 12.70
C ALA A 3 6.15 -7.36 13.83
N VAL A 4 5.75 -6.13 13.48
CA VAL A 4 5.33 -5.13 14.48
C VAL A 4 4.04 -5.58 15.18
N VAL A 5 3.09 -6.14 14.44
CA VAL A 5 1.87 -6.74 15.04
C VAL A 5 2.23 -7.87 15.99
N ALA A 6 3.21 -8.71 15.65
CA ALA A 6 3.70 -9.79 16.52
C ALA A 6 4.28 -9.25 17.83
N ILE A 7 5.09 -8.18 17.76
CA ILE A 7 5.64 -7.51 18.96
C ILE A 7 4.51 -6.90 19.79
N LEU A 8 3.59 -6.17 19.17
CA LEU A 8 2.50 -5.50 19.88
C LEU A 8 1.59 -6.49 20.60
N LYS A 9 1.33 -7.67 20.04
CA LYS A 9 0.50 -8.72 20.66
C LYS A 9 0.90 -9.04 22.11
N HIS A 10 2.18 -8.93 22.44
CA HIS A 10 2.69 -9.20 23.80
C HIS A 10 2.82 -7.95 24.68
N ASN A 11 2.74 -6.75 24.10
CA ASN A 11 3.06 -5.50 24.77
C ASN A 11 1.85 -4.56 24.95
N VAL A 12 0.72 -4.83 24.31
CA VAL A 12 -0.50 -4.02 24.42
C VAL A 12 -1.70 -4.84 24.88
N LYS A 13 -2.64 -4.18 25.57
CA LYS A 13 -3.85 -4.82 26.12
C LYS A 13 -4.81 -5.34 25.04
N SER A 14 -4.88 -4.68 23.89
CA SER A 14 -5.77 -5.05 22.79
C SER A 14 -5.24 -4.54 21.44
N LEU A 15 -5.58 -5.26 20.37
CA LEU A 15 -5.29 -4.94 18.98
C LEU A 15 -6.54 -4.47 18.20
N ASP A 16 -7.68 -4.27 18.85
CA ASP A 16 -8.98 -4.05 18.18
C ASP A 16 -9.05 -2.73 17.39
N LYS A 17 -8.13 -1.78 17.63
CA LYS A 17 -8.02 -0.50 16.91
C LYS A 17 -6.86 -0.46 15.92
N LEU A 18 -6.26 -1.62 15.62
CA LEU A 18 -5.11 -1.75 14.75
C LEU A 18 -5.51 -2.40 13.43
N CYS A 19 -5.01 -1.86 12.32
CA CYS A 19 -5.05 -2.51 11.01
C CYS A 19 -3.68 -2.40 10.34
N ILE A 20 -3.41 -3.27 9.36
CA ILE A 20 -2.30 -3.08 8.43
C ILE A 20 -2.88 -2.50 7.14
N GLY A 21 -2.38 -1.33 6.73
CA GLY A 21 -2.64 -0.77 5.40
C GLY A 21 -1.46 -1.02 4.47
N THR A 22 -1.71 -1.58 3.29
CA THR A 22 -0.68 -1.82 2.26
C THR A 22 -1.26 -1.62 0.85
N THR A 23 -0.50 -1.97 -0.20
CA THR A 23 -0.94 -1.95 -1.60
C THR A 23 -1.34 -3.35 -2.09
N ILE A 24 -2.10 -3.43 -3.18
CA ILE A 24 -2.40 -4.71 -3.83
C ILE A 24 -1.15 -5.44 -4.33
N TYR A 25 -0.05 -4.71 -4.58
CA TYR A 25 1.19 -5.28 -5.08
C TYR A 25 1.87 -6.17 -4.02
N VAL A 26 1.55 -5.99 -2.73
CA VAL A 26 2.00 -6.88 -1.65
C VAL A 26 1.01 -8.01 -1.40
N THR A 27 -0.30 -7.72 -1.39
CA THR A 27 -1.32 -8.74 -1.05
C THR A 27 -1.58 -9.74 -2.17
N ARG A 28 -1.25 -9.39 -3.42
CA ARG A 28 -1.34 -10.28 -4.59
C ARG A 28 0.02 -10.83 -5.04
N ASP A 29 1.10 -10.56 -4.31
CA ASP A 29 2.41 -11.13 -4.61
C ASP A 29 2.43 -12.61 -4.22
N SER A 30 2.52 -13.51 -5.21
CA SER A 30 2.56 -14.96 -5.01
C SER A 30 3.77 -15.45 -4.20
N SER A 31 4.81 -14.63 -4.06
CA SER A 31 5.99 -14.93 -3.22
C SER A 31 5.83 -14.46 -1.76
N SER A 32 4.71 -13.83 -1.42
CA SER A 32 4.41 -13.23 -0.12
C SER A 32 3.14 -13.82 0.48
N ASP A 33 3.14 -14.07 1.80
CA ASP A 33 1.95 -14.46 2.56
C ASP A 33 1.71 -13.50 3.75
N LEU A 34 1.55 -12.21 3.44
CA LEU A 34 1.29 -11.20 4.48
C LEU A 34 0.02 -11.53 5.29
N ALA A 35 -1.03 -11.99 4.62
CA ALA A 35 -2.30 -12.31 5.27
C ALA A 35 -2.16 -13.50 6.24
N GLY A 36 -1.49 -14.58 5.82
CA GLY A 36 -1.21 -15.73 6.68
C GLY A 36 -0.32 -15.37 7.86
N LEU A 37 0.75 -14.59 7.64
CA LEU A 37 1.63 -14.11 8.71
C LEU A 37 0.88 -13.29 9.76
N VAL A 38 -0.02 -12.39 9.35
CA VAL A 38 -0.82 -11.59 10.27
C VAL A 38 -1.86 -12.46 10.99
N SER A 39 -2.51 -13.37 10.27
CA SER A 39 -3.50 -14.29 10.83
C SER A 39 -2.90 -15.25 11.87
N ALA A 40 -1.67 -15.71 11.66
CA ALA A 40 -0.91 -16.52 12.62
C ALA A 40 -0.65 -15.78 13.94
N VAL A 41 -0.51 -14.45 13.88
CA VAL A 41 -0.36 -13.61 15.07
C VAL A 41 -1.73 -13.31 15.68
N SER A 42 -2.68 -12.78 14.92
CA SER A 42 -4.01 -12.41 15.40
C SER A 42 -5.02 -12.35 14.26
N LYS A 43 -6.08 -13.16 14.36
CA LYS A 43 -7.24 -13.13 13.44
C LYS A 43 -8.04 -11.83 13.49
N LYS A 44 -7.80 -10.98 14.51
CA LYS A 44 -8.54 -9.73 14.70
C LYS A 44 -7.94 -8.53 13.97
N VAL A 45 -6.69 -8.61 13.52
CA VAL A 45 -6.03 -7.47 12.85
C VAL A 45 -6.29 -7.57 11.35
N PRO A 46 -7.13 -6.68 10.78
CA PRO A 46 -7.41 -6.71 9.35
C PRO A 46 -6.20 -6.22 8.55
N VAL A 47 -6.02 -6.84 7.38
CA VAL A 47 -5.10 -6.37 6.34
C VAL A 47 -5.93 -5.71 5.25
N LEU A 48 -5.73 -4.40 5.09
CA LEU A 48 -6.37 -3.58 4.08
C LEU A 48 -5.36 -3.30 2.96
N SER A 49 -5.78 -3.45 1.71
CA SER A 49 -4.96 -3.10 0.54
C SER A 49 -5.67 -2.12 -0.38
N CYS A 50 -4.95 -1.14 -0.90
CA CYS A 50 -5.45 -0.23 -1.94
C CYS A 50 -4.85 -0.58 -3.31
N ASP A 51 -5.67 -0.44 -4.35
CA ASP A 51 -5.22 -0.45 -5.73
C ASP A 51 -4.96 1.00 -6.18
N LEU A 52 -3.72 1.27 -6.58
CA LEU A 52 -3.28 2.56 -7.09
C LEU A 52 -3.30 2.62 -8.62
N HIS A 53 -3.72 1.54 -9.29
CA HIS A 53 -3.85 1.45 -10.74
C HIS A 53 -2.54 1.75 -11.49
N LEU A 54 -1.36 1.52 -10.90
CA LEU A 54 -0.06 1.85 -11.52
C LEU A 54 0.18 1.04 -12.80
N GLY A 55 -0.47 -0.13 -12.93
CA GLY A 55 -0.48 -0.91 -14.18
C GLY A 55 -1.21 -0.23 -15.34
N GLU A 56 -2.14 0.68 -15.05
CA GLU A 56 -2.87 1.45 -16.06
C GLU A 56 -2.09 2.69 -16.53
N SER A 57 -0.97 3.03 -15.87
CA SER A 57 -0.15 4.18 -16.25
C SER A 57 0.50 3.99 -17.61
N ILE A 58 0.77 5.08 -18.33
CA ILE A 58 1.64 5.06 -19.53
C ILE A 58 3.14 5.08 -19.18
N LYS A 59 3.50 5.31 -17.91
CA LYS A 59 4.89 5.45 -17.46
C LYS A 59 5.49 4.07 -17.14
N PRO A 60 6.52 3.59 -17.88
CA PRO A 60 7.06 2.24 -17.67
C PRO A 60 7.58 2.00 -16.25
N GLY A 61 8.14 3.02 -15.60
CA GLY A 61 8.61 2.94 -14.22
C GLY A 61 7.49 2.70 -13.21
N LEU A 62 6.29 3.23 -13.45
CA LEU A 62 5.12 2.97 -12.60
C LEU A 62 4.52 1.59 -12.88
N GLN A 63 4.43 1.19 -14.15
CA GLN A 63 3.97 -0.15 -14.54
C GLN A 63 4.84 -1.26 -13.92
N ALA A 64 6.13 -1.01 -13.68
CA ALA A 64 7.04 -1.98 -13.07
C ALA A 64 6.55 -2.50 -11.70
N PHE A 65 5.74 -1.73 -10.96
CA PHE A 65 5.16 -2.19 -9.69
C PHE A 65 4.28 -3.43 -9.86
N THR A 66 3.59 -3.56 -11.00
CA THR A 66 2.79 -4.76 -11.31
C THR A 66 3.64 -5.99 -11.62
N LYS A 67 4.93 -5.80 -11.91
CA LYS A 67 5.90 -6.85 -12.23
C LYS A 67 6.73 -7.26 -11.01
N GLY A 68 6.33 -6.83 -9.80
CA GLY A 68 6.96 -7.21 -8.54
C GLY A 68 8.07 -6.28 -8.04
N PHE A 69 8.36 -5.19 -8.76
CA PHE A 69 9.33 -4.18 -8.32
C PHE A 69 8.72 -3.24 -7.27
N VAL A 70 9.51 -2.87 -6.26
CA VAL A 70 9.16 -1.98 -5.13
C VAL A 70 7.99 -2.49 -4.28
N LYS A 71 6.79 -2.58 -4.85
CA LYS A 71 5.50 -2.99 -4.28
C LYS A 71 4.96 -2.06 -3.18
N GLU A 72 5.79 -1.72 -2.20
CA GLU A 72 5.44 -0.92 -1.03
C GLU A 72 6.66 -0.15 -0.52
N GLY A 73 6.44 0.87 0.31
CA GLY A 73 7.48 1.63 0.97
C GLY A 73 6.94 2.94 1.53
N VAL A 74 7.68 3.58 2.45
CA VAL A 74 7.37 4.92 3.01
C VAL A 74 5.93 5.11 3.52
N GLY A 75 5.21 4.02 3.83
CA GLY A 75 3.81 4.07 4.24
C GLY A 75 2.82 4.40 3.12
N ALA A 76 3.18 4.21 1.86
CA ALA A 76 2.36 4.58 0.70
C ALA A 76 0.97 3.93 0.71
N GLY A 77 0.88 2.61 0.95
CA GLY A 77 -0.40 1.91 1.02
C GLY A 77 -1.31 2.44 2.14
N GLY A 78 -0.75 2.58 3.35
CA GLY A 78 -1.47 3.09 4.52
C GLY A 78 -1.93 4.54 4.36
N ALA A 79 -1.07 5.44 3.86
CA ALA A 79 -1.41 6.84 3.60
C ALA A 79 -2.51 6.96 2.55
N SER A 80 -2.44 6.16 1.48
CA SER A 80 -3.45 6.12 0.43
C SER A 80 -4.81 5.69 0.97
N ILE A 81 -4.86 4.60 1.75
CA ILE A 81 -6.08 4.12 2.40
C ILE A 81 -6.66 5.20 3.33
N ALA A 82 -5.81 5.82 4.15
CA ALA A 82 -6.23 6.89 5.05
C ALA A 82 -6.84 8.08 4.28
N ALA A 83 -6.24 8.49 3.15
CA ALA A 83 -6.77 9.55 2.29
C ALA A 83 -8.12 9.16 1.67
N MET A 84 -8.27 7.93 1.18
CA MET A 84 -9.53 7.41 0.63
C MET A 84 -10.63 7.43 1.69
N ILE A 85 -10.36 6.91 2.90
CA ILE A 85 -11.32 6.88 4.01
C ILE A 85 -11.68 8.30 4.47
N LYS A 86 -10.67 9.14 4.74
CA LYS A 86 -10.88 10.51 5.26
C LYS A 86 -11.65 11.38 4.28
N SER A 87 -11.43 11.20 2.99
CA SER A 87 -12.14 11.92 1.92
C SER A 87 -13.55 11.37 1.64
N LYS A 88 -13.95 10.27 2.29
CA LYS A 88 -15.17 9.50 2.02
C LYS A 88 -15.26 9.04 0.56
N GLY A 89 -14.15 8.53 0.03
CA GLY A 89 -14.06 8.00 -1.33
C GLY A 89 -13.92 9.04 -2.44
N ARG A 90 -13.85 10.34 -2.12
CA ARG A 90 -13.58 11.39 -3.12
C ARG A 90 -12.16 11.30 -3.69
N ILE A 91 -11.20 10.90 -2.87
CA ILE A 91 -9.88 10.48 -3.33
C ILE A 91 -9.98 8.98 -3.62
N THR A 92 -9.70 8.60 -4.86
CA THR A 92 -9.72 7.21 -5.34
C THR A 92 -8.32 6.78 -5.76
N GLY A 93 -8.11 5.48 -6.01
CA GLY A 93 -6.87 4.97 -6.59
C GLY A 93 -6.51 5.66 -7.90
N LYS A 94 -7.50 5.91 -8.77
CA LYS A 94 -7.30 6.64 -10.04
C LYS A 94 -6.98 8.12 -9.84
N THR A 95 -7.54 8.76 -8.81
CA THR A 95 -7.16 10.13 -8.45
C THR A 95 -5.70 10.20 -8.03
N LEU A 96 -5.26 9.22 -7.21
CA LEU A 96 -3.87 9.12 -6.76
C LEU A 96 -2.93 8.78 -7.92
N LEU A 97 -3.33 7.89 -8.84
CA LEU A 97 -2.55 7.58 -10.05
C LEU A 97 -2.18 8.86 -10.81
N LYS A 98 -3.18 9.71 -11.11
CA LYS A 98 -2.94 10.96 -11.83
C LYS A 98 -1.98 11.90 -11.10
N ALA A 99 -2.07 11.96 -9.77
CA ALA A 99 -1.15 12.77 -8.96
C ALA A 99 0.27 12.19 -8.98
N ILE A 100 0.41 10.87 -8.89
CA ILE A 100 1.70 10.16 -8.97
C ILE A 100 2.33 10.37 -10.34
N GLU A 101 1.55 10.25 -11.43
CA GLU A 101 2.04 10.49 -12.79
C GLU A 101 2.58 11.91 -12.96
N LYS A 102 1.86 12.92 -12.44
CA LYS A 102 2.31 14.31 -12.47
C LYS A 102 3.64 14.51 -11.74
N GLU A 103 3.80 13.90 -10.57
CA GLU A 103 5.07 13.99 -9.84
C GLU A 103 6.19 13.19 -10.52
N TYR A 104 5.87 12.05 -11.13
CA TYR A 104 6.82 11.28 -11.91
C TYR A 104 7.35 12.11 -13.10
N GLU A 105 6.47 12.79 -13.82
CA GLU A 105 6.85 13.71 -14.90
C GLU A 105 7.76 14.82 -14.39
N THR A 106 7.38 15.46 -13.29
CA THR A 106 8.11 16.58 -12.71
C THR A 106 9.51 16.17 -12.25
N LEU A 107 9.62 15.06 -11.49
CA LEU A 107 10.86 14.68 -10.81
C LEU A 107 11.78 13.82 -11.67
N ILE A 108 11.23 13.00 -12.56
CA ILE A 108 11.99 12.03 -13.34
C ILE A 108 12.16 12.50 -14.77
N GLU A 109 11.09 12.96 -15.44
CA GLU A 109 11.16 13.25 -16.87
C GLU A 109 11.59 14.69 -17.21
N ILE A 110 11.21 15.68 -16.40
CA ILE A 110 11.57 17.09 -16.63
C ILE A 110 12.95 17.41 -16.07
N VAL A 111 13.25 16.99 -14.84
CA VAL A 111 14.53 17.28 -14.18
C VAL A 111 15.73 16.60 -14.85
N HIS A 112 15.51 15.54 -15.63
CA HIS A 112 16.57 14.80 -16.33
C HIS A 112 16.57 15.03 -17.86
N ARG A 113 15.91 16.09 -18.34
CA ARG A 113 16.04 16.62 -19.72
C ARG A 113 16.92 17.86 -19.72
#